data_AF-A0A1N6D434-F1
#
_entry.id   AF-A0A1N6D434-F1
#
_cell.length_a   1.000
_cell.length_b   1.000
_cell.length_c   1.000
_cell.angle_alpha   90.00
_cell.angle_beta   90.00
_cell.angle_gamma   90.00
#
_symmetry.space_group_name_H-M   'P 1'
#
loop_
_entity.id
_entity.type
_entity.pdbx_description
1 polymer ?
#
loop_
_entity_poly.entity_id
_entity_poly.type
_entity_poly.pdbx_seq_one_letter_code
_entity_poly.pdbx_strand_id
1 'polypeptide(L)'
;MLLDGIFVIVRGKFIGPEKPGPWANLFYKLNVNVFKLGPLFITFGLLWLMWVYSIWANQPRAYIPGMLVCILSLWYLPIGTIFSIIIIAVLLFAKQRVGL
;
A
#
# COMPACT_ATOMS: atom_id res chain seq x y z
N MET A 1 2.72 -5.17 -2.12
CA MET A 1 2.74 -4.15 -3.20
C MET A 1 4.08 -4.11 -3.93
N LEU A 2 5.21 -3.85 -3.26
CA LEU A 2 6.51 -3.73 -3.93
C LEU A 2 6.88 -4.93 -4.81
N LEU A 3 6.95 -6.14 -4.22
CA LEU A 3 7.32 -7.36 -4.93
C LEU A 3 6.37 -7.66 -6.09
N ASP A 4 5.08 -7.45 -5.88
CA ASP A 4 4.04 -7.68 -6.88
C ASP A 4 4.18 -6.71 -8.06
N GLY A 5 4.52 -5.45 -7.78
CA GLY A 5 4.81 -4.42 -8.80
C GLY A 5 6.07 -4.73 -9.60
N ILE A 6 7.14 -5.23 -8.96
CA ILE A 6 8.35 -5.68 -9.67
C ILE A 6 8.02 -6.89 -10.54
N PHE A 7 7.30 -7.86 -9.97
CA PHE A 7 6.99 -9.11 -10.65
C PHE A 7 6.12 -8.89 -11.90
N VAL A 8 5.11 -8.01 -11.85
CA VAL A 8 4.26 -7.72 -13.01
C VAL A 8 5.01 -7.00 -14.13
N ILE A 9 5.99 -6.15 -13.82
CA ILE A 9 6.85 -5.53 -14.84
C ILE A 9 7.72 -6.58 -15.53
N VAL A 10 8.29 -7.52 -14.77
CA VAL A 10 9.22 -8.53 -15.30
C VAL A 10 8.50 -9.67 -16.00
N ARG A 11 7.34 -10.08 -15.50
CA ARG A 11 6.62 -11.31 -15.94
C ARG A 11 5.32 -11.04 -16.68
N GLY A 12 4.86 -9.79 -16.73
CA GLY A 12 3.58 -9.42 -17.35
C GLY A 12 2.34 -9.90 -16.59
N LYS A 13 2.50 -10.48 -15.39
CA LYS A 13 1.40 -10.95 -14.52
C LYS A 13 1.73 -10.72 -13.06
N PHE A 14 0.71 -10.57 -12.22
CA PHE A 14 0.87 -10.47 -10.76
C PHE A 14 1.22 -11.83 -10.13
N ILE A 15 1.71 -11.81 -8.90
CA ILE A 15 2.01 -13.03 -8.14
C ILE A 15 0.69 -13.72 -7.75
N GLY A 16 0.60 -15.02 -8.02
CA GLY A 16 -0.55 -15.84 -7.68
C GLY A 16 -1.38 -16.27 -8.90
N PRO A 17 -2.72 -16.33 -8.79
CA PRO A 17 -3.58 -16.84 -9.86
C PRO A 17 -3.58 -15.94 -11.10
N GLU A 18 -4.05 -16.46 -12.24
CA GLU A 18 -4.08 -15.71 -13.51
C GLU A 18 -4.91 -14.42 -13.44
N LYS A 19 -6.02 -14.46 -12.68
CA LYS A 19 -6.85 -13.28 -12.46
C LYS A 19 -6.32 -12.50 -11.26
N PRO A 20 -6.04 -11.20 -11.41
CA PRO A 20 -5.67 -10.32 -10.30
C PRO A 20 -6.76 -10.28 -9.21
N GLY A 21 -6.36 -9.90 -8.00
CA GLY A 21 -7.25 -9.88 -6.83
C GLY A 21 -8.43 -8.91 -6.94
N PRO A 22 -9.35 -8.89 -5.96
CA PRO A 22 -10.59 -8.12 -6.01
C PRO A 22 -10.41 -6.62 -6.27
N TRP A 23 -9.29 -6.04 -5.83
CA TRP A 23 -8.92 -4.64 -6.12
C TRP A 23 -8.89 -4.32 -7.62
N ALA A 24 -8.59 -5.30 -8.48
CA ALA A 24 -8.49 -5.10 -9.92
C ALA A 24 -9.85 -4.75 -10.56
N ASN A 25 -10.96 -5.17 -9.95
CA ASN A 25 -12.30 -4.84 -10.42
C ASN A 25 -12.55 -3.33 -10.42
N LEU A 26 -11.91 -2.57 -9.52
CA LEU A 26 -12.00 -1.10 -9.51
C LEU A 26 -11.42 -0.52 -10.81
N PHE A 27 -10.25 -1.02 -11.23
CA PHE A 27 -9.55 -0.55 -12.42
C PHE A 27 -10.18 -1.07 -13.71
N TYR A 28 -10.68 -2.29 -13.71
CA TYR A 28 -11.42 -2.83 -14.85
C TYR A 28 -12.67 -1.99 -15.16
N LYS A 29 -13.40 -1.52 -14.13
CA LYS A 29 -14.53 -0.59 -14.32
C LYS A 29 -14.12 0.75 -14.95
N LEU A 30 -12.86 1.15 -14.78
CA LEU A 30 -12.28 2.36 -15.36
C LEU A 30 -11.59 2.10 -16.71
N ASN A 31 -11.73 0.89 -17.29
CA ASN A 31 -11.03 0.46 -18.50
C ASN A 31 -9.50 0.56 -18.43
N VAL A 32 -8.94 0.47 -17.22
CA VAL A 32 -7.48 0.52 -17.00
C VAL A 32 -6.89 -0.89 -17.10
N ASN A 33 -5.83 -1.04 -17.89
CA ASN A 33 -5.07 -2.29 -17.93
C ASN A 33 -4.25 -2.45 -16.64
N VAL A 34 -4.72 -3.31 -15.75
CA VAL A 34 -4.10 -3.57 -14.44
C VAL A 34 -2.68 -4.10 -14.51
N PHE A 35 -2.29 -4.80 -15.57
CA PHE A 35 -0.93 -5.32 -15.73
C PHE A 35 0.10 -4.22 -16.03
N LYS A 36 -0.36 -3.01 -16.38
CA LYS A 36 0.50 -1.82 -16.51
C LYS A 36 0.66 -1.04 -15.20
N LEU A 37 0.00 -1.47 -14.12
CA LEU A 37 0.05 -0.78 -12.82
C LEU A 37 1.30 -1.11 -11.99
N GLY A 38 2.25 -1.89 -12.52
CA GLY A 38 3.50 -2.22 -11.82
C GLY A 38 4.20 -1.03 -11.15
N PRO A 39 4.44 0.09 -11.86
CA PRO A 39 5.02 1.29 -11.26
C PRO A 39 4.24 1.83 -10.07
N LEU A 40 2.90 1.86 -10.15
CA LEU A 40 2.03 2.28 -9.04
C LEU A 40 2.28 1.41 -7.80
N PHE A 41 2.29 0.09 -7.97
CA PHE A 41 2.52 -0.86 -6.89
C PHE A 41 3.91 -0.73 -6.27
N ILE A 42 4.93 -0.43 -7.09
CA ILE A 42 6.29 -0.15 -6.61
C ILE A 42 6.31 1.14 -5.78
N THR A 43 5.72 2.22 -6.28
CA THR A 43 5.65 3.51 -5.57
C THR A 43 5.00 3.35 -4.20
N PHE A 44 3.83 2.70 -4.13
CA PHE A 44 3.18 2.42 -2.85
C PHE A 44 4.03 1.53 -1.94
N GLY A 45 4.65 0.49 -2.49
CA GLY A 45 5.56 -0.37 -1.73
C GLY A 45 6.72 0.40 -1.10
N LEU A 46 7.34 1.31 -1.84
CA LEU A 46 8.40 2.17 -1.34
C LEU A 46 7.89 3.17 -0.30
N LEU A 47 6.72 3.78 -0.51
CA LEU A 47 6.10 4.69 0.47
C LEU A 47 5.86 3.99 1.81
N TRP A 48 5.34 2.76 1.80
CA TRP A 48 5.19 1.95 3.00
C TRP A 48 6.52 1.67 3.70
N LEU A 49 7.56 1.27 2.95
CA LEU A 49 8.89 1.01 3.52
C LEU A 49 9.55 2.26 4.10
N MET A 50 9.46 3.40 3.41
CA MET A 50 9.98 4.68 3.89
C MET A 50 9.27 5.13 5.17
N TRP A 51 7.97 4.91 5.25
CA TRP A 51 7.21 5.23 6.46
C TRP A 51 7.58 4.31 7.64
N VAL A 52 7.69 3.00 7.41
CA VAL A 52 8.18 2.05 8.44
C VAL A 52 9.57 2.43 8.92
N TYR A 53 10.48 2.78 8.01
CA TYR A 53 11.80 3.29 8.36
C TYR A 53 11.74 4.58 9.19
N SER A 54 10.82 5.49 8.85
CA SER A 54 10.63 6.75 9.60
C SER A 54 10.16 6.51 11.04
N ILE A 55 9.27 5.54 11.25
CA ILE A 55 8.87 5.10 12.60
C ILE A 55 10.07 4.52 13.35
N TRP A 56 10.83 3.63 12.71
CA TRP A 56 12.01 3.02 13.35
C TRP A 56 13.05 4.08 13.73
N ALA A 57 13.23 5.11 12.90
CA ALA A 57 14.10 6.24 13.19
C ALA A 57 13.51 7.25 14.22
N ASN A 58 12.39 6.93 14.88
CA ASN A 58 11.67 7.80 15.82
C ASN A 58 11.43 9.22 15.27
N GLN A 59 11.12 9.32 13.97
CA GLN A 59 10.91 10.60 13.33
C GLN A 59 9.54 11.17 13.73
N PRO A 60 9.46 12.31 14.44
CA PRO A 60 8.19 12.84 14.96
C PRO A 60 7.23 13.27 13.84
N ARG A 61 7.74 13.42 12.61
CA ARG A 61 6.97 13.76 11.42
C ARG A 61 6.39 12.56 10.69
N ALA A 62 6.62 11.32 11.15
CA ALA A 62 6.13 10.12 10.44
C ALA A 62 4.60 9.94 10.54
N TYR A 63 3.92 10.66 11.43
CA TYR A 63 2.47 10.61 11.58
C TYR A 63 1.72 10.98 10.27
N ILE A 64 2.04 12.15 9.70
CA ILE A 64 1.38 12.67 8.48
C ILE A 64 1.57 11.73 7.26
N PRO A 65 2.81 11.35 6.87
CA PRO A 65 3.02 10.44 5.75
C PRO A 65 2.39 9.07 6.02
N GLY A 66 2.35 8.59 7.27
CA GLY A 66 1.66 7.37 7.65
C GLY A 66 0.17 7.41 7.35
N MET A 67 -0.49 8.48 7.80
CA MET A 67 -1.93 8.68 7.52
C MET A 67 -2.20 8.79 6.02
N LEU A 68 -1.38 9.54 5.28
CA LEU A 68 -1.52 9.68 3.84
C LEU A 68 -1.39 8.33 3.13
N VAL A 69 -0.34 7.56 3.45
CA VAL A 69 -0.10 6.26 2.82
C VAL A 69 -1.22 5.26 3.13
N CYS A 70 -1.77 5.27 4.36
CA CYS A 70 -2.91 4.44 4.72
C CYS A 70 -4.16 4.81 3.91
N ILE A 71 -4.54 6.10 3.86
CA ILE A 71 -5.71 6.58 3.12
C ILE A 71 -5.58 6.23 1.63
N LEU A 72 -4.40 6.50 1.05
CA LEU A 72 -4.12 6.21 -0.35
C LEU A 72 -4.09 4.70 -0.64
N SER A 73 -3.94 3.83 0.37
CA SER A 73 -3.92 2.37 0.20
C SER A 73 -5.28 1.70 0.39
N LEU A 74 -6.34 2.45 0.74
CA LEU A 74 -7.67 1.89 1.03
C LEU A 74 -8.35 1.21 -0.16
N TRP A 75 -7.91 1.48 -1.39
CA TRP A 75 -8.42 0.81 -2.59
C TRP A 75 -7.91 -0.63 -2.74
N TYR A 76 -6.86 -1.03 -2.02
CA TYR A 76 -6.22 -2.35 -2.15
C TYR A 76 -6.97 -3.45 -1.39
N LEU A 77 -8.18 -3.77 -1.87
CA LEU A 77 -9.10 -4.72 -1.26
C LEU A 77 -8.64 -6.20 -1.37
N PRO A 78 -8.93 -7.04 -0.36
CA PRO A 78 -9.37 -6.67 1.00
C PRO A 78 -8.18 -6.38 1.92
N ILE A 79 -7.03 -7.01 1.66
CA ILE A 79 -5.91 -7.11 2.60
C ILE A 79 -5.31 -5.74 2.91
N GLY A 80 -5.04 -4.91 1.90
CA GLY A 80 -4.46 -3.58 2.11
C GLY A 80 -5.41 -2.62 2.82
N THR A 81 -6.71 -2.72 2.53
CA THR A 81 -7.73 -1.92 3.20
C THR A 81 -7.80 -2.23 4.68
N ILE A 82 -7.87 -3.53 5.06
CA ILE A 82 -7.88 -3.96 6.47
C ILE A 82 -6.61 -3.47 7.17
N PHE A 83 -5.45 -3.69 6.54
CA PHE A 83 -4.16 -3.26 7.12
C PHE A 83 -4.11 -1.74 7.32
N SER A 84 -4.58 -0.96 6.35
CA SER A 84 -4.61 0.50 6.42
C SER A 84 -5.56 0.99 7.52
N ILE A 85 -6.72 0.36 7.70
CA ILE A 85 -7.68 0.71 8.76
C ILE A 85 -7.08 0.44 10.14
N ILE A 86 -6.45 -0.71 10.33
CA ILE A 86 -5.79 -1.06 11.59
C ILE A 86 -4.70 -0.03 11.92
N ILE A 87 -3.86 0.32 10.93
CA ILE A 87 -2.78 1.28 11.14
C ILE A 87 -3.32 2.69 11.40
N ILE A 88 -4.38 3.11 10.72
CA ILE A 88 -5.07 4.37 11.02
C ILE A 88 -5.55 4.38 12.48
N ALA A 89 -6.17 3.30 12.95
CA ALA A 89 -6.59 3.22 14.35
C ALA A 89 -5.40 3.31 15.31
N VAL A 90 -4.29 2.62 15.01
CA VAL A 90 -3.05 2.72 15.80
C VAL A 90 -2.50 4.15 15.81
N LEU A 91 -2.47 4.83 14.67
CA LEU A 91 -2.00 6.21 14.57
C LEU A 91 -2.91 7.19 15.31
N LEU A 92 -4.23 6.97 15.31
CA LEU A 92 -5.18 7.85 16.02
C LEU A 92 -5.14 7.66 17.54
N PHE A 93 -5.05 6.42 18.02
CA PHE A 93 -5.23 6.10 19.44
C PHE A 93 -3.93 5.78 20.20
N ALA A 94 -2.86 5.41 19.48
CA ALA A 94 -1.64 4.89 20.09
C ALA A 94 -0.36 5.55 19.57
N LYS A 95 -0.42 6.68 18.85
CA LYS A 95 0.79 7.33 18.28
C LYS A 95 1.94 7.51 19.27
N GLN A 96 1.64 7.94 20.49
CA GLN A 96 2.63 8.18 21.55
C GLN A 96 3.39 6.89 21.93
N ARG A 97 2.75 5.72 21.82
CA ARG A 97 3.36 4.42 22.10
C ARG A 97 4.22 3.91 20.94
N VAL A 98 4.07 4.49 19.74
CA VAL A 98 4.79 4.13 18.52
C VAL A 98 5.90 5.16 18.21
N GLY A 99 6.21 6.05 19.16
CA GLY A 99 7.26 7.06 19.01
C GLY A 99 6.85 8.29 18.17
N LEU A 100 5.54 8.55 18.03
CA LEU A 100 4.95 9.64 17.23
C LEU A 100 4.05 10.60 18.03
#